data_AF-A0A161WZE9-F1
#
_entry.id   AF-A0A161WZE9-F1
#
_cell.length_a   1.000
_cell.length_b   1.000
_cell.length_c   1.000
_cell.angle_alpha   90.00
_cell.angle_beta   90.00
_cell.angle_gamma   90.00
#
_symmetry.space_group_name_H-M   'P 1'
#
loop_
_entity.id
_entity.type
_entity.pdbx_description
1 polymer ?
#
loop_
_entity_poly.entity_id
_entity_poly.type
_entity_poly.pdbx_seq_one_letter_code
_entity_poly.pdbx_strand_id
1 'polypeptide(L)' 'MNQHGMAPHESIELHELLTFKNVCLTKALTMSLLASDDELKSILKQDAASTQQHIEELRGFIEQSDMNGISNSDNKQQ' A
#
# COMPACT_ATOMS: atom_id res chain seq x y z
N MET A 1 22.53 -6.47 -11.04
CA MET A 1 21.96 -5.79 -9.87
C MET A 1 21.15 -6.82 -9.11
N ASN A 2 21.55 -7.12 -7.87
CA ASN A 2 21.17 -8.34 -7.16
C ASN A 2 19.67 -8.31 -6.80
N GLN A 3 18.87 -9.13 -7.49
CA GLN A 3 17.48 -9.39 -7.11
C GLN A 3 17.48 -10.24 -5.85
N HIS A 4 17.57 -9.59 -4.69
CA HIS A 4 17.17 -10.22 -3.44
C HIS A 4 15.65 -10.20 -3.44
N GLY A 5 15.02 -11.37 -3.57
CA GLY A 5 13.59 -11.49 -3.31
C GLY A 5 13.27 -10.92 -1.93
N MET A 6 12.14 -10.24 -1.79
CA MET A 6 11.76 -9.60 -0.53
C MET A 6 11.79 -10.63 0.60
N ALA A 7 12.51 -10.30 1.66
CA ALA A 7 12.57 -11.16 2.84
C ALA A 7 11.21 -11.15 3.57
N PRO A 8 10.88 -12.19 4.35
CA PRO A 8 9.58 -12.26 5.03
C PRO A 8 9.26 -11.04 5.90
N HIS A 9 10.27 -10.39 6.50
CA HIS A 9 10.08 -9.19 7.29
C HIS A 9 9.69 -7.97 6.44
N GLU A 10 10.26 -7.83 5.23
CA GLU A 10 9.93 -6.74 4.31
C GLU A 10 8.50 -6.86 3.78
N SER A 11 8.04 -8.08 3.50
CA SER A 11 6.63 -8.33 3.12
C SER A 11 5.66 -7.97 4.25
N ILE A 12 6.00 -8.31 5.50
CA ILE A 12 5.20 -7.92 6.68
C ILE A 12 5.17 -6.39 6.83
N GLU A 13 6.33 -5.72 6.73
CA GLU A 13 6.42 -4.25 6.79
C GLU A 13 5.54 -3.58 5.71
N LEU A 14 5.50 -4.14 4.49
CA LEU A 14 4.61 -3.65 3.43
C LEU A 14 3.13 -3.84 3.77
N HIS A 15 2.74 -4.98 4.33
CA HIS A 15 1.37 -5.24 4.78
C HIS A 15 0.94 -4.30 5.92
N GLU A 16 1.84 -4.03 6.87
CA GLU A 16 1.62 -3.06 7.94
C GLU A 16 1.44 -1.65 7.39
N LEU A 17 2.30 -1.23 6.45
CA LEU A 17 2.19 0.06 5.79
C LEU A 17 0.89 0.20 4.97
N LEU A 18 0.49 -0.85 4.26
CA LEU A 18 -0.79 -0.91 3.53
C LEU A 18 -1.98 -0.74 4.50
N THR A 19 -1.96 -1.47 5.62
CA THR A 19 -3.00 -1.38 6.65
C THR A 19 -3.07 0.02 7.24
N PHE A 20 -1.92 0.62 7.54
CA PHE A 20 -1.82 1.99 8.02
C PHE A 20 -2.42 2.99 7.03
N LYS A 21 -2.08 2.89 5.73
CA LYS A 21 -2.62 3.75 4.68
C LYS A 21 -4.15 3.62 4.55
N ASN A 22 -4.71 2.41 4.69
CA ASN A 22 -6.17 2.21 4.70
C ASN A 22 -6.85 2.95 5.87
N VAL A 23 -6.22 2.96 7.05
CA VAL A 23 -6.71 3.73 8.21
C VAL A 23 -6.65 5.23 7.93
N CYS A 24 -5.54 5.72 7.33
CA CYS A 24 -5.41 7.11 6.92
C CYS A 24 -6.50 7.52 5.93
N LEU A 25 -6.72 6.71 4.89
CA LEU A 25 -7.76 6.97 3.88
C LEU A 25 -9.15 7.05 4.51
N THR A 26 -9.49 6.09 5.37
CA THR A 26 -10.77 6.09 6.08
C THR A 26 -10.94 7.37 6.90
N LYS A 27 -9.90 7.78 7.64
CA LYS A 27 -9.92 9.02 8.42
C LYS A 27 -10.11 10.25 7.53
N ALA A 28 -9.33 10.38 6.46
CA ALA A 28 -9.40 11.52 5.54
C ALA A 28 -10.80 11.63 4.91
N LEU A 29 -11.36 10.50 4.45
CA LEU A 29 -12.71 10.46 3.89
C LEU A 29 -13.77 10.82 4.94
N THR A 30 -13.76 10.18 6.11
CA THR A 30 -14.71 10.49 7.19
C THR A 30 -14.63 11.95 7.62
N MET A 31 -13.42 12.49 7.80
CA MET A 31 -13.24 13.90 8.15
C MET A 31 -13.68 14.84 7.04
N SER A 32 -13.51 14.48 5.76
CA SER A 32 -13.98 15.31 4.63
C SER A 32 -15.50 15.46 4.61
N LEU A 33 -16.23 14.48 5.15
CA LEU A 33 -17.69 14.53 5.29
C LEU A 33 -18.15 15.32 6.52
N LEU A 34 -17.32 15.38 7.58
CA LEU A 34 -17.63 16.04 8.84
C LEU A 34 -17.13 17.49 8.90
N ALA A 35 -16.09 17.84 8.14
CA ALA A 35 -15.55 19.19 8.08
C ALA A 35 -16.60 20.15 7.50
N SER A 36 -16.77 21.32 8.10
CA SER A 36 -17.66 22.37 7.58
C SER A 36 -16.94 23.31 6.63
N ASP A 37 -15.66 23.58 6.90
CA ASP A 37 -14.81 24.48 6.12
C ASP A 37 -14.45 23.89 4.74
N ASP A 38 -14.67 24.65 3.68
CA ASP A 38 -14.55 24.17 2.31
C ASP A 38 -13.10 24.00 1.85
N GLU A 39 -12.18 24.81 2.36
CA GLU A 39 -10.75 24.68 2.08
C GLU A 39 -10.21 23.40 2.73
N LEU A 40 -10.56 23.17 4.00
CA LEU A 40 -10.20 21.95 4.71
C LEU A 40 -10.79 20.69 4.04
N LYS A 41 -12.03 20.73 3.56
CA LYS A 41 -12.61 19.63 2.78
C LYS A 41 -11.79 19.34 1.52
N SER A 42 -11.37 20.39 0.81
CA SER A 42 -10.56 20.23 -0.41
C SER A 42 -9.23 19.56 -0.12
N ILE A 43 -8.54 19.99 0.95
CA ILE A 43 -7.28 19.39 1.40
C ILE A 43 -7.49 17.91 1.75
N LEU A 44 -8.54 17.57 2.51
CA LEU A 44 -8.84 16.19 2.89
C LEU A 44 -9.21 15.30 1.68
N LYS A 45 -9.90 15.84 0.69
CA LYS A 45 -10.18 15.12 -0.57
C LYS A 45 -8.90 14.87 -1.38
N GLN A 46 -8.00 15.84 -1.42
CA GLN A 46 -6.71 15.69 -2.08
C GLN A 46 -5.84 14.63 -1.37
N ASP A 47 -5.81 14.65 -0.04
CA ASP A 47 -5.13 13.64 0.77
C ASP A 47 -5.72 12.23 0.55
N ALA A 48 -7.05 12.11 0.49
CA ALA A 48 -7.71 10.85 0.17
C ALA A 48 -7.33 10.32 -1.22
N ALA A 49 -7.31 11.19 -2.24
CA ALA A 49 -6.93 10.80 -3.60
C ALA A 49 -5.47 10.35 -3.69
N SER A 50 -4.54 11.08 -3.07
CA SER A 50 -3.13 10.67 -3.01
C SER A 50 -2.94 9.38 -2.22
N THR A 51 -3.65 9.20 -1.10
CA THR A 51 -3.58 7.98 -0.31
C THR A 51 -4.11 6.76 -1.08
N GLN A 52 -5.15 6.91 -1.90
CA GLN A 52 -5.62 5.85 -2.79
C GLN A 52 -4.55 5.42 -3.81
N GLN A 53 -3.81 6.36 -4.39
CA GLN A 53 -2.71 6.04 -5.31
C GLN A 53 -1.60 5.25 -4.58
N HIS A 54 -1.18 5.70 -3.40
CA HIS A 54 -0.18 4.98 -2.60
C HIS A 54 -0.64 3.56 -2.22
N ILE A 55 -1.92 3.35 -1.92
CA ILE A 55 -2.47 2.02 -1.62
C ILE A 55 -2.32 1.11 -2.84
N GLU A 56 -2.63 1.60 -4.04
CA GLU A 56 -2.52 0.80 -5.25
C GLU A 56 -1.06 0.44 -5.59
N GLU A 57 -0.14 1.38 -5.40
CA GLU A 57 1.30 1.13 -5.54
C GLU A 57 1.79 0.07 -4.55
N LEU A 58 1.40 0.18 -3.27
CA LEU A 58 1.76 -0.80 -2.24
C LEU A 58 1.20 -2.19 -2.52
N ARG A 59 -0.03 -2.28 -3.03
CA ARG A 59 -0.61 -3.55 -3.49
C ARG A 59 0.19 -4.15 -4.64
N GLY A 60 0.59 -3.33 -5.60
CA GLY A 60 1.46 -3.75 -6.70
C GLY A 60 2.80 -4.30 -6.22
N PHE A 61 3.40 -3.71 -5.19
CA PHE A 61 4.64 -4.23 -4.60
C PHE A 61 4.44 -5.58 -3.88
N ILE A 62 3.35 -5.73 -3.13
CA ILE A 62 3.00 -6.99 -2.47
C ILE A 62 2.77 -8.09 -3.50
N GLU A 63 1.98 -7.83 -4.55
CA GLU A 63 1.70 -8.80 -5.62
C GLU A 63 2.99 -9.23 -6.36
N GLN A 64 3.91 -8.30 -6.63
CA GLN A 64 5.23 -8.62 -7.19
C GLN A 64 6.07 -9.47 -6.23
N SER A 65 5.99 -9.20 -4.92
CA SER A 65 6.71 -9.95 -3.90
C SER A 65 6.21 -11.40 -3.77
N ASP A 66 4.89 -11.60 -3.82
CA ASP A 66 4.26 -12.92 -3.76
C ASP A 66 4.56 -13.75 -5.02
N MET A 67 4.55 -13.11 -6.19
CA MET A 67 4.89 -13.75 -7.48
C MET A 67 6.36 -14.19 -7.57
N ASN A 68 7.28 -13.45 -6.94
CA ASN A 68 8.69 -13.84 -6.87
C ASN A 68 8.93 -15.07 -5.97
N GLY A 69 8.04 -15.36 -5.01
CA GLY A 69 8.09 -16.58 -4.21
C GLY A 69 7.77 -17.85 -5.00
N ILE A 70 6.92 -17.77 -6.02
CA ILE A 70 6.45 -18.91 -6.82
C ILE A 70 7.53 -19.35 -7.84
N SER A 71 8.19 -18.40 -8.52
CA SER A 71 9.22 -18.73 -9.53
C SER A 71 10.45 -19.44 -8.95
N ASN A 72 10.73 -19.32 -7.66
CA ASN A 72 11.87 -19.97 -7.03
C ASN A 72 11.62 -21.45 -6.63
N SER A 73 10.37 -21.92 -6.77
CA SER A 73 9.98 -23.31 -6.46
C SER A 73 10.22 -24.27 -7.62
N ASP A 74 10.33 -23.77 -8.86
CA ASP A 74 10.51 -24.60 -10.06
C ASP A 74 11.98 -24.92 -10.39
N ASN A 75 12.94 -24.28 -9.72
CA ASN A 75 14.39 -24.48 -9.97
C ASN A 75 15.08 -25.47 -9.03
N LYS A 76 14.34 -26.33 -8.31
CA LYS A 76 14.93 -27.29 -7.35
C LYS A 76 14.85 -28.77 -7.77
N GLN A 77 14.57 -29.07 -9.05
CA GLN A 77 14.50 -30.46 -9.55
C GLN A 77 15.46 -30.80 -10.71
N GLN A 78 16.59 -30.10 -10.87
CA GLN A 78 17.71 -30.59 -11.70
C GLN A 78 19.04 -30.49 -10.96
#